data_AF-Z9JS59-F1
#
_entry.id   AF-Z9JS59-F1
#
_cell.length_a   1.000
_cell.length_b   1.000
_cell.length_c   1.000
_cell.angle_alpha   90.00
_cell.angle_beta   90.00
_cell.angle_gamma   90.00
#
_symmetry.space_group_name_H-M   'P 1'
#
loop_
_entity.id
_entity.type
_entity.pdbx_description
1 polymer ?
#
loop_
_entity_poly.entity_id
_entity_poly.type
_entity_poly.pdbx_seq_one_letter_code
_entity_poly.pdbx_strand_id
1 'polypeptide(L)'
;MEQFVARVPLSLARGAIRRPVSREALPGRAGVEEDPVLAGVARTLWDLEVQEGPLLARKYFALHALSDRPDEAPEPGLEGDCGSLIAAEALRVSASRGAREVADGYTAVEHFPGCLTRLEGEEFPAFWFREMIRMTRTLRHVLQQGIDEVVAGWDLHCTPKTFFKNLRALVAWAESLQAADEAPVPVERGVRVQEVGGGMSCMTLTGPTPEVYS
;
A
#
# COMPACT_ATOMS: atom_id res chain seq x y z
N MET A 1 -6.06 -3.06 -13.96
CA MET A 1 -4.79 -3.35 -13.26
C MET A 1 -3.60 -3.35 -14.21
N GLU A 2 -3.65 -4.07 -15.34
CA GLU A 2 -2.59 -4.09 -16.37
C GLU A 2 -2.07 -2.70 -16.81
N GLN A 3 -2.95 -1.70 -16.86
CA GLN A 3 -2.58 -0.32 -17.20
C GLN A 3 -1.70 0.38 -16.15
N PHE A 4 -1.78 -0.01 -14.86
CA PHE A 4 -0.91 0.53 -13.82
C PHE A 4 0.50 0.00 -13.99
N VAL A 5 0.66 -1.33 -14.00
CA VAL A 5 1.97 -2.00 -14.11
C VAL A 5 2.71 -1.63 -15.39
N ALA A 6 1.99 -1.54 -16.52
CA ALA A 6 2.57 -1.11 -17.79
C ALA A 6 3.11 0.34 -17.78
N ARG A 7 2.60 1.20 -16.88
CA ARG A 7 3.02 2.60 -16.74
C ARG A 7 4.13 2.78 -15.69
N VAL A 8 4.47 1.74 -14.94
CA VAL A 8 5.51 1.81 -13.89
C VAL A 8 6.86 2.10 -14.55
N PRO A 9 7.58 3.15 -14.11
CA PRO A 9 8.93 3.41 -14.57
C PRO A 9 9.83 2.18 -14.43
N LEU A 10 10.61 1.84 -15.46
CA LEU A 10 11.47 0.65 -15.47
C LEU A 10 12.46 0.60 -14.29
N SER A 11 12.89 1.76 -13.80
CA SER A 11 13.73 1.89 -12.61
C SER A 11 13.06 1.46 -11.30
N LEU A 12 11.73 1.47 -11.26
CA LEU A 12 10.89 1.03 -10.14
C LEU A 12 10.35 -0.38 -10.33
N ALA A 13 10.22 -0.83 -11.58
CA ALA A 13 9.78 -2.18 -11.92
C ALA A 13 10.81 -3.26 -11.54
N ARG A 14 12.11 -2.92 -11.52
CA ARG A 14 13.18 -3.82 -11.08
C ARG A 14 14.01 -3.16 -10.00
N GLY A 15 13.82 -3.59 -8.75
CA GLY A 15 14.70 -3.21 -7.67
C GLY A 15 16.12 -3.68 -7.96
N ALA A 16 16.99 -2.79 -8.45
CA ALA A 16 18.35 -3.17 -8.82
C ALA A 16 19.15 -3.65 -7.60
N ILE A 17 19.54 -4.93 -7.58
CA ILE A 17 20.38 -5.50 -6.54
C ILE A 17 21.84 -5.44 -6.98
N ARG A 18 22.68 -4.74 -6.19
CA ARG A 18 24.14 -4.77 -6.36
C ARG A 18 24.83 -5.85 -5.54
N ARG A 19 24.18 -6.36 -4.48
CA ARG A 19 24.73 -7.40 -3.62
C ARG A 19 23.60 -8.14 -2.89
N PRO A 20 23.29 -9.40 -3.27
CA PRO A 20 22.23 -10.15 -2.63
C PRO A 20 22.50 -10.31 -1.13
N VAL A 21 21.44 -10.28 -0.33
CA VAL A 21 21.47 -10.60 1.10
C VAL A 21 20.96 -12.02 1.24
N SER A 22 21.79 -12.89 1.83
CA SER A 22 21.42 -14.25 2.18
C SER A 22 21.87 -14.57 3.59
N ARG A 23 21.27 -15.61 4.16
CA ARG A 23 21.62 -16.18 5.46
C ARG A 23 23.11 -16.48 5.59
N GLU A 24 23.69 -17.08 4.55
CA GLU A 24 25.10 -17.49 4.51
C GLU A 24 26.04 -16.30 4.41
N ALA A 25 25.63 -15.26 3.66
CA ALA A 25 26.41 -14.04 3.49
C ALA A 25 26.32 -13.10 4.71
N LEU A 26 25.37 -13.32 5.62
CA LEU A 26 25.09 -12.40 6.73
C LEU A 26 26.29 -12.19 7.68
N PRO A 27 27.03 -13.23 8.14
CA PRO A 27 28.18 -13.02 9.04
C PRO A 27 29.27 -12.15 8.41
N GLY A 28 29.63 -12.39 7.15
CA GLY A 28 30.62 -11.57 6.43
C GLY A 28 30.14 -10.13 6.22
N ARG A 29 28.83 -9.90 6.08
CA ARG A 29 28.24 -8.55 5.98
C ARG A 29 28.21 -7.82 7.32
N ALA A 30 28.06 -8.56 8.42
CA ALA A 30 28.08 -8.03 9.78
C ALA A 30 29.50 -7.86 10.34
N GLY A 31 30.53 -8.35 9.63
CA GLY A 31 31.92 -8.29 10.08
C GLY A 31 32.25 -9.24 11.22
N VAL A 32 31.49 -10.34 11.35
CA VAL A 32 31.60 -11.33 12.44
C VAL A 32 31.95 -12.73 11.94
N GLU A 33 32.44 -12.86 10.71
CA GLU A 33 32.75 -14.16 10.08
C GLU A 33 33.80 -14.97 10.86
N GLU A 34 34.77 -14.28 11.48
CA GLU A 34 35.84 -14.89 12.27
C GLU A 34 35.41 -15.25 13.71
N ASP A 35 34.22 -14.84 14.15
CA ASP A 35 33.66 -15.18 15.46
C ASP A 35 32.54 -16.22 15.28
N PRO A 36 32.79 -17.52 15.57
CA PRO A 36 31.80 -18.57 15.36
C PRO A 36 30.52 -18.39 16.18
N VAL A 37 30.61 -17.77 17.36
CA VAL A 37 29.46 -17.55 18.23
C VAL A 37 28.57 -16.46 17.63
N LEU A 38 29.15 -15.31 17.28
CA LEU A 38 28.41 -14.20 16.68
C LEU A 38 27.88 -14.54 15.27
N ALA A 39 28.66 -15.28 14.47
CA ALA A 39 28.20 -15.79 13.18
C ALA A 39 27.01 -16.74 13.34
N GLY A 40 27.03 -17.60 14.36
CA GLY A 40 25.90 -18.46 14.73
C GLY A 40 24.67 -17.66 15.12
N VAL A 41 24.81 -16.69 16.03
CA VAL A 41 23.72 -15.80 16.48
C VAL A 41 23.09 -15.05 15.30
N ALA A 42 23.91 -14.50 14.39
CA ALA A 42 23.41 -13.80 13.22
C ALA A 42 22.50 -14.69 12.34
N ARG A 43 22.90 -15.94 12.10
CA ARG A 43 22.09 -16.91 11.33
C ARG A 43 20.82 -17.30 12.08
N THR A 44 20.89 -17.50 13.39
CA THR A 44 19.70 -17.77 14.21
C THR A 44 18.69 -16.63 14.14
N LEU A 45 19.15 -15.37 14.21
CA LEU A 45 18.28 -14.21 14.08
C LEU A 45 17.62 -14.15 12.69
N TRP A 46 18.37 -14.46 11.63
CA TRP A 46 17.81 -14.59 10.29
C TRP A 46 16.69 -15.65 10.24
N ASP A 47 16.95 -16.83 10.78
CA ASP A 47 15.99 -17.94 10.77
C ASP A 47 14.71 -17.61 11.57
N LEU A 48 14.83 -16.89 12.69
CA LEU A 48 13.68 -16.41 13.47
C LEU A 48 12.86 -15.37 12.72
N GLU A 49 13.50 -14.40 12.07
CA GLU A 49 12.81 -13.37 11.27
C GLU A 49 12.05 -13.97 10.08
N VAL A 50 12.62 -14.99 9.43
CA VAL A 50 11.96 -15.72 8.35
C VAL A 50 10.66 -16.37 8.84
N GLN A 51 10.67 -16.96 10.04
CA GLN A 51 9.48 -17.59 10.64
C GLN A 51 8.40 -16.59 11.06
N GLU A 52 8.71 -15.30 11.23
CA GLU A 52 7.69 -14.29 11.55
C GLU A 52 6.70 -14.07 10.39
N GLY A 53 7.15 -14.28 9.15
CA GLY A 53 6.34 -14.05 7.95
C GLY A 53 5.04 -14.87 7.93
N PRO A 54 5.12 -16.21 7.97
CA PRO A 54 3.95 -17.08 8.00
C PRO A 54 3.01 -16.81 9.19
N LEU A 55 3.56 -16.47 10.36
CA LEU A 55 2.77 -16.11 11.54
C LEU A 55 1.99 -14.82 11.32
N LEU A 56 2.62 -13.81 10.73
CA LEU A 56 1.97 -12.55 10.39
C LEU A 56 0.90 -12.74 9.30
N ALA A 57 1.16 -13.55 8.27
CA ALA A 57 0.19 -13.86 7.24
C ALA A 57 -1.07 -14.51 7.82
N ARG A 58 -0.91 -15.53 8.67
CA ARG A 58 -2.02 -16.18 9.41
C ARG A 58 -2.80 -15.20 10.26
N LYS A 59 -2.10 -14.29 10.94
CA LYS A 59 -2.74 -13.21 11.72
C LYS A 59 -3.59 -12.32 10.82
N TYR A 60 -3.11 -11.94 9.63
CA TYR A 60 -3.88 -11.11 8.71
C TYR A 60 -5.11 -11.82 8.15
N PHE A 61 -5.02 -13.11 7.81
CA PHE A 61 -6.20 -13.89 7.45
C PHE A 61 -7.24 -13.95 8.58
N ALA A 62 -6.80 -14.13 9.83
CA ALA A 62 -7.71 -14.12 10.98
C ALA A 62 -8.35 -12.74 11.21
N LEU A 63 -7.59 -11.66 11.01
CA LEU A 63 -8.10 -10.28 11.13
C LEU A 63 -9.06 -9.92 10.00
N HIS A 64 -8.78 -10.36 8.76
CA HIS A 64 -9.71 -10.21 7.63
C HIS A 64 -11.02 -10.97 7.87
N ALA A 65 -10.98 -12.14 8.52
CA ALA A 65 -12.22 -12.83 8.90
C ALA A 65 -13.10 -12.05 9.90
N LEU A 66 -12.53 -11.03 10.58
CA LEU A 66 -13.24 -10.14 11.50
C LEU A 66 -13.70 -8.83 10.84
N SER A 67 -13.30 -8.52 9.61
CA SER A 67 -13.79 -7.32 8.94
C SER A 67 -15.24 -7.50 8.48
N ASP A 68 -16.08 -6.51 8.74
CA ASP A 68 -17.47 -6.48 8.28
C ASP A 68 -17.56 -6.77 6.78
N ARG A 69 -18.38 -7.75 6.41
CA ARG A 69 -18.62 -8.07 5.00
C ARG A 69 -19.53 -6.98 4.43
N PRO A 70 -19.22 -6.39 3.27
CA PRO A 70 -20.02 -5.31 2.67
C PRO A 70 -21.47 -5.68 2.32
N ASP A 71 -21.84 -6.97 2.45
CA ASP A 71 -23.17 -7.49 2.16
C ASP A 71 -24.13 -7.47 3.37
N GLU A 72 -23.65 -7.20 4.58
CA GLU A 72 -24.50 -7.07 5.78
C GLU A 72 -24.70 -5.60 6.12
N ALA A 73 -25.94 -5.12 5.97
CA ALA A 73 -26.30 -3.79 6.45
C ALA A 73 -26.07 -3.74 7.97
N PRO A 74 -25.38 -2.72 8.50
CA PRO A 74 -25.12 -2.62 9.93
C PRO A 74 -26.46 -2.55 10.68
N GLU A 75 -26.64 -3.42 11.68
CA GLU A 75 -27.83 -3.36 12.53
C GLU A 75 -27.85 -2.03 13.31
N PRO A 76 -28.95 -1.26 13.25
CA PRO A 76 -29.04 0.01 13.94
C PRO A 76 -29.03 -0.22 15.47
N GLY A 77 -27.99 0.23 16.15
CA GLY A 77 -27.86 0.19 17.62
C GLY A 77 -26.58 -0.45 18.16
N LEU A 78 -25.78 -1.11 17.31
CA LEU A 78 -24.44 -1.58 17.65
C LEU A 78 -23.41 -0.49 17.28
N GLU A 79 -23.24 0.50 18.15
CA GLU A 79 -22.08 1.39 18.10
C GLU A 79 -20.82 0.61 18.52
N GLY A 80 -20.19 -0.04 17.54
CA GLY A 80 -18.92 -0.74 17.71
C GLY A 80 -18.87 -1.99 16.84
N ASP A 81 -18.01 -1.99 15.81
CA ASP A 81 -17.68 -3.17 15.01
C ASP A 81 -17.26 -4.32 15.94
N CYS A 82 -18.09 -5.37 16.02
CA CYS A 82 -17.86 -6.53 16.87
C CYS A 82 -16.50 -7.19 16.56
N GLY A 83 -16.08 -7.19 15.29
CA GLY A 83 -14.78 -7.71 14.87
C GLY A 83 -13.61 -6.92 15.47
N SER A 84 -13.71 -5.60 15.48
CA SER A 84 -12.71 -4.71 16.11
C SER A 84 -12.55 -4.96 17.61
N LEU A 85 -13.64 -5.24 18.34
CA LEU A 85 -13.60 -5.57 19.77
C LEU A 85 -12.99 -6.96 20.02
N ILE A 86 -13.36 -7.96 19.22
CA ILE A 86 -12.77 -9.31 19.29
C ILE A 86 -11.25 -9.21 19.05
N ALA A 87 -10.82 -8.45 18.04
CA ALA A 87 -9.41 -8.24 17.74
C ALA A 87 -8.69 -7.54 18.90
N ALA A 88 -9.30 -6.52 19.52
CA ALA A 88 -8.71 -5.80 20.64
C ALA A 88 -8.45 -6.73 21.84
N GLU A 89 -9.43 -7.56 22.21
CA GLU A 89 -9.29 -8.53 23.32
C GLU A 89 -8.26 -9.62 23.00
N ALA A 90 -8.33 -10.22 21.81
CA ALA A 90 -7.41 -11.28 21.40
C ALA A 90 -5.96 -10.79 21.35
N LEU A 91 -5.73 -9.56 20.89
CA LEU A 91 -4.39 -8.95 20.78
C LEU A 91 -3.96 -8.21 22.06
N ARG A 92 -4.84 -8.06 23.06
CA ARG A 92 -4.62 -7.30 24.30
C ARG A 92 -4.22 -5.84 24.04
N VAL A 93 -4.98 -5.16 23.19
CA VAL A 93 -4.75 -3.77 22.79
C VAL A 93 -6.03 -2.94 22.99
N SER A 94 -5.93 -1.61 22.83
CA SER A 94 -7.12 -0.75 22.84
C SER A 94 -8.06 -1.08 21.68
N ALA A 95 -9.36 -0.82 21.85
CA ALA A 95 -10.37 -0.98 20.78
C ALA A 95 -9.97 -0.25 19.49
N SER A 96 -9.45 0.98 19.60
CA SER A 96 -8.94 1.75 18.46
C SER A 96 -7.79 1.07 17.72
N ARG A 97 -6.93 0.34 18.44
CA ARG A 97 -5.86 -0.43 17.84
C ARG A 97 -6.38 -1.73 17.25
N GLY A 98 -7.35 -2.39 17.90
CA GLY A 98 -8.07 -3.53 17.32
C GLY A 98 -8.66 -3.21 15.96
N ALA A 99 -9.40 -2.11 15.85
CA ALA A 99 -9.97 -1.64 14.58
C ALA A 99 -8.91 -1.40 13.50
N ARG A 100 -7.77 -0.80 13.88
CA ARG A 100 -6.67 -0.60 12.95
C ARG A 100 -6.06 -1.92 12.46
N GLU A 101 -5.92 -2.90 13.34
CA GLU A 101 -5.38 -4.22 12.97
C GLU A 101 -6.36 -4.96 12.04
N VAL A 102 -7.67 -4.87 12.27
CA VAL A 102 -8.69 -5.42 11.36
C VAL A 102 -8.59 -4.77 9.98
N ALA A 103 -8.52 -3.43 9.92
CA ALA A 103 -8.35 -2.71 8.65
C ALA A 103 -7.03 -3.06 7.92
N ASP A 104 -5.93 -3.20 8.65
CA ASP A 104 -4.65 -3.63 8.08
C ASP A 104 -4.75 -5.09 7.57
N GLY A 105 -5.50 -5.98 8.25
CA GLY A 105 -5.80 -7.34 7.80
C GLY A 105 -6.64 -7.40 6.53
N TYR A 106 -7.70 -6.60 6.47
CA TYR A 106 -8.50 -6.43 5.25
C TYR A 106 -7.63 -5.98 4.08
N THR A 107 -6.82 -4.94 4.31
CA THR A 107 -5.89 -4.40 3.30
C THR A 107 -4.88 -5.44 2.82
N ALA A 108 -4.30 -6.21 3.74
CA ALA A 108 -3.33 -7.25 3.41
C ALA A 108 -3.92 -8.31 2.47
N VAL A 109 -5.14 -8.77 2.75
CA VAL A 109 -5.80 -9.85 2.00
C VAL A 109 -6.39 -9.36 0.69
N GLU A 110 -7.09 -8.23 0.68
CA GLU A 110 -7.85 -7.74 -0.49
C GLU A 110 -7.01 -6.90 -1.46
N HIS A 111 -5.94 -6.26 -0.96
CA HIS A 111 -5.17 -5.30 -1.74
C HIS A 111 -3.69 -5.66 -1.90
N PHE A 112 -3.18 -6.61 -1.12
CA PHE A 112 -1.80 -7.10 -1.24
C PHE A 112 -1.67 -8.64 -1.34
N PRO A 113 -2.50 -9.35 -2.13
CA PRO A 113 -2.51 -10.81 -2.16
C PRO A 113 -1.19 -11.43 -2.66
N GLY A 114 -0.49 -10.81 -3.62
CA GLY A 114 0.78 -11.32 -4.14
C GLY A 114 1.90 -11.22 -3.11
N CYS A 115 2.03 -10.06 -2.47
CA CYS A 115 2.98 -9.85 -1.38
C CYS A 115 2.65 -10.70 -0.15
N LEU A 116 1.36 -10.90 0.15
CA LEU A 116 0.90 -11.77 1.24
C LEU A 116 1.26 -13.23 0.99
N THR A 117 1.14 -13.71 -0.26
CA THR A 117 1.58 -15.06 -0.65
C THR A 117 3.08 -15.25 -0.41
N ARG A 118 3.90 -14.24 -0.72
CA ARG A 118 5.35 -14.26 -0.46
C ARG A 118 5.70 -14.16 1.02
N LEU A 119 4.91 -13.44 1.80
CA LEU A 119 5.02 -13.36 3.26
C LEU A 119 4.73 -14.72 3.89
N GLU A 120 3.69 -15.41 3.43
CA GLU A 120 3.37 -16.78 3.85
C GLU A 120 4.44 -17.79 3.43
N GLY A 121 5.04 -17.58 2.26
CA GLY A 121 6.10 -18.41 1.70
C GLY A 121 7.52 -18.14 2.23
N GLU A 122 7.68 -17.40 3.33
CA GLU A 122 9.00 -17.11 3.95
C GLU A 122 9.96 -16.24 3.10
N GLU A 123 9.45 -15.62 2.03
CA GLU A 123 10.25 -14.81 1.10
C GLU A 123 10.18 -13.30 1.38
N PHE A 124 9.18 -12.85 2.15
CA PHE A 124 8.95 -11.44 2.47
C PHE A 124 9.16 -11.18 3.96
N PRO A 125 10.11 -10.32 4.37
CA PRO A 125 10.28 -9.97 5.78
C PRO A 125 9.03 -9.31 6.40
N ALA A 126 8.55 -9.84 7.53
CA ALA A 126 7.33 -9.40 8.21
C ALA A 126 7.33 -7.90 8.58
N PHE A 127 8.49 -7.37 8.99
CA PHE A 127 8.65 -5.93 9.25
C PHE A 127 8.43 -5.08 7.98
N TRP A 128 8.96 -5.51 6.83
CA TRP A 128 8.84 -4.76 5.58
C TRP A 128 7.40 -4.73 5.08
N PHE A 129 6.68 -5.85 5.18
CA PHE A 129 5.29 -5.94 4.78
C PHE A 129 4.38 -5.02 5.61
N ARG A 130 4.54 -5.00 6.94
CA ARG A 130 3.80 -4.07 7.82
C ARG A 130 4.03 -2.61 7.46
N GLU A 131 5.28 -2.26 7.16
CA GLU A 131 5.63 -0.89 6.82
C GLU A 131 5.10 -0.52 5.42
N MET A 132 5.08 -1.45 4.48
CA MET A 132 4.43 -1.27 3.18
C MET A 132 2.94 -0.96 3.30
N ILE A 133 2.18 -1.71 4.11
CA ILE A 133 0.77 -1.42 4.38
C ILE A 133 0.61 -0.01 4.96
N ARG A 134 1.48 0.38 5.90
CA ARG A 134 1.42 1.71 6.51
C ARG A 134 1.68 2.82 5.50
N MET A 135 2.67 2.65 4.62
CA MET A 135 3.05 3.65 3.63
C MET A 135 2.03 3.81 2.50
N THR A 136 1.19 2.81 2.26
CA THR A 136 0.21 2.79 1.15
C THR A 136 -1.22 3.08 1.60
N ARG A 137 -1.45 3.34 2.90
CA ARG A 137 -2.80 3.47 3.48
C ARG A 137 -3.65 4.59 2.87
N THR A 138 -3.04 5.68 2.40
CA THR A 138 -3.73 6.83 1.80
C THR A 138 -4.05 6.65 0.31
N LEU A 139 -3.52 5.61 -0.32
CA LEU A 139 -3.73 5.33 -1.74
C LEU A 139 -5.08 4.64 -1.97
N ARG A 140 -5.71 4.92 -3.11
CA ARG A 140 -6.87 4.16 -3.59
C ARG A 140 -6.52 2.67 -3.73
N HIS A 141 -7.48 1.79 -3.45
CA HIS A 141 -7.31 0.34 -3.51
C HIS A 141 -6.74 -0.18 -4.84
N VAL A 142 -7.14 0.42 -5.98
CA VAL A 142 -6.60 0.06 -7.30
C VAL A 142 -5.09 0.32 -7.41
N LEU A 143 -4.59 1.38 -6.77
CA LEU A 143 -3.16 1.70 -6.74
C LEU A 143 -2.42 0.81 -5.74
N GLN A 144 -3.05 0.45 -4.62
CA GLN A 144 -2.51 -0.54 -3.68
C GLN A 144 -2.30 -1.90 -4.36
N GLN A 145 -3.31 -2.39 -5.09
CA GLN A 145 -3.21 -3.63 -5.89
C GLN A 145 -2.15 -3.54 -6.99
N GLY A 146 -1.99 -2.38 -7.61
CA GLY A 146 -0.91 -2.15 -8.56
C GLY A 146 0.48 -2.20 -7.89
N ILE A 147 0.63 -1.65 -6.68
CA ILE A 147 1.86 -1.74 -5.89
C ILE A 147 2.12 -3.19 -5.50
N ASP A 148 1.09 -3.94 -5.09
CA ASP A 148 1.20 -5.36 -4.79
C ASP A 148 1.84 -6.14 -5.93
N GLU A 149 1.29 -6.01 -7.14
CA GLU A 149 1.78 -6.71 -8.32
C GLU A 149 3.26 -6.38 -8.61
N VAL A 150 3.64 -5.10 -8.50
CA VAL A 150 5.02 -4.64 -8.73
C VAL A 150 5.97 -5.18 -7.66
N VAL A 151 5.62 -5.05 -6.37
CA VAL A 151 6.47 -5.44 -5.26
C VAL A 151 6.56 -6.96 -5.14
N ALA A 152 5.48 -7.69 -5.42
CA ALA A 152 5.48 -9.14 -5.50
C ALA A 152 6.47 -9.65 -6.57
N GLY A 153 6.74 -8.87 -7.62
CA GLY A 153 7.75 -9.17 -8.64
C GLY A 153 9.19 -8.76 -8.30
N TRP A 154 9.43 -8.09 -7.17
CA TRP A 154 10.78 -7.65 -6.79
C TRP A 154 11.65 -8.80 -6.27
N ASP A 155 12.96 -8.69 -6.47
CA ASP A 155 13.89 -9.51 -5.72
C ASP A 155 14.10 -8.90 -4.32
N LEU A 156 13.67 -9.64 -3.29
CA LEU A 156 13.71 -9.22 -1.90
C LEU A 156 15.03 -9.55 -1.19
N HIS A 157 15.98 -10.20 -1.88
CA HIS A 157 17.36 -10.41 -1.38
C HIS A 157 18.18 -9.12 -1.39
N CYS A 158 17.59 -7.99 -0.97
CA CYS A 158 18.22 -6.68 -0.95
C CYS A 158 18.36 -6.18 0.49
N THR A 159 19.00 -5.02 0.66
CA THR A 159 19.07 -4.39 1.98
C THR A 159 17.78 -3.64 2.29
N PRO A 160 17.40 -3.47 3.58
CA PRO A 160 16.25 -2.65 3.97
C PRO A 160 16.31 -1.24 3.35
N LYS A 161 17.51 -0.63 3.32
CA LYS A 161 17.74 0.68 2.68
C LYS A 161 17.34 0.68 1.20
N THR A 162 17.64 -0.38 0.46
CA THR A 162 17.33 -0.49 -0.97
C THR A 162 15.83 -0.68 -1.17
N PHE A 163 15.23 -1.62 -0.43
CA PHE A 163 13.80 -1.88 -0.44
C PHE A 163 13.00 -0.60 -0.16
N PHE A 164 13.22 0.06 0.99
CA PHE A 164 12.45 1.23 1.38
C PHE A 164 12.70 2.45 0.49
N LYS A 165 13.89 2.59 -0.11
CA LYS A 165 14.14 3.64 -1.10
C LYS A 165 13.26 3.44 -2.34
N ASN A 166 13.22 2.21 -2.86
CA ASN A 166 12.42 1.89 -4.05
C ASN A 166 10.92 1.97 -3.74
N LEU A 167 10.50 1.48 -2.57
CA LEU A 167 9.11 1.54 -2.13
C LEU A 167 8.63 2.98 -1.97
N ARG A 168 9.42 3.87 -1.35
CA ARG A 168 9.08 5.31 -1.28
C ARG A 168 8.93 5.95 -2.66
N ALA A 169 9.82 5.62 -3.59
CA ALA A 169 9.74 6.16 -4.94
C ALA A 169 8.50 5.65 -5.70
N LEU A 170 8.14 4.37 -5.50
CA LEU A 170 6.92 3.78 -6.07
C LEU A 170 5.65 4.40 -5.46
N VAL A 171 5.61 4.56 -4.14
CA VAL A 171 4.49 5.21 -3.44
C VAL A 171 4.33 6.65 -3.89
N ALA A 172 5.42 7.44 -3.91
CA ALA A 172 5.36 8.83 -4.37
C ALA A 172 4.88 8.95 -5.82
N TRP A 173 5.27 8.02 -6.69
CA TRP A 173 4.75 7.95 -8.05
C TRP A 173 3.25 7.62 -8.08
N ALA A 174 2.79 6.65 -7.31
CA ALA A 174 1.37 6.33 -7.19
C ALA A 174 0.54 7.50 -6.64
N GLU A 175 1.06 8.22 -5.63
CA GLU A 175 0.46 9.44 -5.09
C GLU A 175 0.30 10.51 -6.18
N SER A 176 1.32 10.69 -7.04
CA SER A 176 1.24 11.64 -8.16
C SER A 176 0.19 11.27 -9.20
N LEU A 177 -0.02 9.97 -9.45
CA LEU A 177 -1.11 9.50 -10.33
C LEU A 177 -2.46 9.79 -9.71
N GLN A 178 -2.62 9.52 -8.41
CA GLN A 178 -3.85 9.81 -7.70
C GLN A 178 -4.18 11.30 -7.71
N ALA A 179 -3.20 12.16 -7.42
CA ALA A 179 -3.37 13.60 -7.44
C ALA A 179 -3.71 14.15 -8.83
N ALA A 180 -3.17 13.55 -9.90
CA ALA A 180 -3.49 13.94 -11.27
C ALA A 180 -4.94 13.56 -11.66
N ASP A 181 -5.44 12.43 -11.19
CA ASP A 181 -6.83 12.02 -11.41
C ASP A 181 -7.82 12.85 -10.59
N GLU A 182 -7.42 13.29 -9.39
CA GLU A 182 -8.22 14.15 -8.51
C GLU A 182 -8.15 15.64 -8.90
N ALA A 183 -7.19 16.02 -9.74
CA ALA A 183 -7.06 17.39 -10.21
C ALA A 183 -8.33 17.78 -10.99
N PRO A 184 -8.99 18.89 -10.64
CA PRO A 184 -10.14 19.35 -11.39
C PRO A 184 -9.73 19.59 -12.83
N VAL A 185 -10.44 18.95 -13.77
CA VAL A 185 -10.27 19.24 -15.20
C VAL A 185 -10.54 20.73 -15.38
N PRO A 186 -9.60 21.51 -15.94
CA PRO A 186 -9.84 22.92 -16.21
C PRO A 186 -11.04 23.03 -17.15
N VAL A 187 -12.18 23.49 -16.63
CA VAL A 187 -13.33 23.80 -17.47
C VAL A 187 -12.98 25.11 -18.18
N GLU A 188 -12.57 25.02 -19.44
CA GLU A 188 -12.27 26.21 -20.25
C GLU A 188 -13.53 27.08 -20.38
N ARG A 189 -13.37 28.38 -20.13
CA ARG A 189 -14.46 29.35 -20.35
C ARG A 189 -14.61 29.57 -21.85
N GLY A 190 -15.71 29.10 -22.41
CA GLY A 190 -16.08 29.31 -23.80
C GLY A 190 -17.08 30.45 -23.95
N VAL A 191 -16.80 31.39 -24.86
CA VAL A 191 -17.75 32.41 -25.28
C VAL A 191 -18.19 32.10 -26.70
N ARG A 192 -19.49 31.95 -26.93
CA ARG A 192 -20.08 31.91 -28.27
C ARG A 192 -20.92 33.16 -28.48
N VAL A 193 -20.63 33.90 -29.55
CA VAL A 193 -21.45 35.04 -29.98
C VAL A 193 -22.20 34.62 -31.24
N GLN A 194 -23.51 34.82 -31.24
CA GLN A 194 -24.39 34.54 -32.37
C GLN A 194 -25.14 35.81 -32.73
N GLU A 195 -25.04 36.25 -33.98
CA GLU A 195 -25.84 37.37 -34.47
C GLU A 195 -27.31 36.96 -34.60
N VAL A 196 -28.22 37.79 -34.09
CA VAL A 196 -29.67 37.53 -34.12
C VAL A 196 -30.37 38.47 -35.12
N GLY A 197 -29.60 39.32 -35.82
CA GLY A 197 -30.09 40.30 -36.79
C GLY A 197 -30.41 41.67 -36.16
N GLY A 198 -30.63 42.68 -37.01
CA GLY A 198 -31.01 44.03 -36.56
C GLY A 198 -29.93 44.78 -35.76
N GLY A 199 -28.66 44.42 -35.92
CA GLY A 199 -27.56 44.97 -35.12
C GLY A 199 -27.44 44.38 -33.72
N MET A 200 -28.17 43.28 -33.41
CA MET A 200 -28.11 42.61 -32.12
C MET A 200 -27.42 41.25 -32.19
N SER A 201 -26.66 40.93 -31.13
CA SER A 201 -25.99 39.65 -30.96
C SER A 201 -26.29 39.05 -29.59
N CYS A 202 -26.43 37.73 -29.53
CA CYS A 202 -26.54 36.96 -28.30
C CYS A 202 -25.17 36.38 -27.94
N MET A 203 -24.75 36.53 -26.68
CA MET A 203 -23.53 35.94 -26.16
C MET A 203 -23.87 34.83 -25.15
N THR A 204 -23.38 33.63 -25.40
CA THR A 204 -23.45 32.49 -24.47
C THR A 204 -22.08 32.24 -23.85
N LEU A 205 -22.01 32.34 -22.52
CA LEU A 205 -20.83 31.98 -21.74
C LEU A 205 -21.03 30.58 -21.16
N THR A 206 -20.11 29.67 -21.43
CA THR A 206 -20.06 28.33 -20.84
C THR A 206 -18.79 28.20 -20.02
N GLY A 207 -18.90 27.80 -18.76
CA GLY A 207 -17.76 27.67 -17.87
C GLY A 207 -18.20 27.63 -16.40
N PRO A 208 -17.26 27.47 -15.46
CA PRO A 208 -17.59 27.44 -14.05
C PRO A 208 -18.18 28.79 -13.62
N THR A 209 -19.28 28.75 -12.88
CA THR A 209 -19.97 29.93 -12.34
C THR A 209 -18.97 30.76 -11.53
N PRO A 210 -18.65 32.01 -11.91
CA PRO A 210 -17.90 32.87 -11.02
C PRO A 210 -18.76 33.05 -9.76
N GLU A 211 -18.16 32.92 -8.58
CA GLU A 211 -18.82 33.35 -7.35
C GLU A 211 -19.17 34.84 -7.53
N VAL A 212 -20.45 35.14 -7.69
CA VAL A 212 -20.93 36.50 -7.86
C VAL A 212 -20.94 37.12 -6.46
N TYR A 213 -19.80 37.62 -6.02
CA TYR A 213 -19.75 38.54 -4.90
C TYR A 213 -20.06 39.95 -5.42
N SER A 214 -21.28 40.41 -5.10
CA SER A 214 -21.68 41.82 -5.12
C SER A 214 -21.07 42.58 -3.94
#